data_AF-X1ME29-F1
#
_entry.id   AF-X1ME29-F1
#
_cell.length_a   1.000
_cell.length_b   1.000
_cell.length_c   1.000
_cell.angle_alpha   90.00
_cell.angle_beta   90.00
_cell.angle_gamma   90.00
#
_symmetry.space_group_name_H-M   'P 1'
#
loop_
_entity.id
_entity.type
_entity.pdbx_description
1 polymer ?
#
loop_
_entity_poly.entity_id
_entity_poly.type
_entity_poly.pdbx_seq_one_letter_code
_entity_poly.pdbx_strand_id
1 'polypeptide(L)' 'MYAGTGKVPWSPITIEEVKNNINLLKKRNPVVVGLSGHDSCDASIQAFRNAFPEIYKDIKVGEKIVIGRNE' A
#
# COMPACT_ATOMS: atom_id res chain seq x y z
N MET A 1 -21.04 11.52 4.69
CA MET A 1 -19.81 11.21 5.44
C MET A 1 -19.09 10.10 4.70
N TYR A 2 -17.92 10.39 4.14
CA TYR A 2 -17.07 9.39 3.48
C TYR A 2 -16.07 8.86 4.50
N ALA A 3 -15.75 7.56 4.45
CA ALA A 3 -14.65 6.99 5.22
C ALA A 3 -13.29 7.35 4.57
N GLY A 4 -12.18 6.94 5.17
CA GLY A 4 -10.82 7.12 4.62
C GLY A 4 -10.60 6.53 3.22
N THR A 5 -11.56 5.76 2.70
CA THR A 5 -11.57 5.16 1.36
C THR A 5 -12.22 6.02 0.28
N GLY A 6 -12.82 7.17 0.65
CA GLY A 6 -13.63 7.98 -0.28
C GLY A 6 -14.97 7.34 -0.66
N LYS A 7 -15.33 6.20 -0.04
CA LYS A 7 -16.62 5.51 -0.19
C LYS A 7 -17.47 5.65 1.06
N VAL A 8 -18.76 5.34 0.93
CA VAL A 8 -19.66 5.20 2.07
C VAL A 8 -19.24 3.98 2.92
N PRO A 9 -19.42 4.01 4.25
CA PRO A 9 -18.91 2.97 5.14
C PRO A 9 -19.34 1.53 4.82
N TRP A 10 -20.53 1.33 4.24
CA TRP A 10 -21.07 0.02 3.86
C TRP A 10 -20.66 -0.44 2.45
N SER A 11 -19.84 0.33 1.72
CA SER A 11 -19.28 -0.06 0.44
C SER A 11 -17.78 -0.34 0.60
N PRO A 12 -17.41 -1.60 0.92
CA PRO A 12 -16.00 -1.94 1.14
C PRO A 12 -15.17 -1.76 -0.14
N ILE A 13 -13.86 -1.62 0.06
CA ILE A 13 -12.89 -1.69 -1.03
C ILE A 13 -12.80 -3.13 -1.52
N THR A 14 -12.84 -3.30 -2.84
CA THR A 14 -12.71 -4.60 -3.50
C THR A 14 -11.26 -4.89 -3.87
N ILE A 15 -10.93 -6.18 -4.06
CA ILE A 15 -9.60 -6.57 -4.51
C ILE A 15 -9.27 -6.02 -5.92
N GLU A 16 -10.27 -5.80 -6.76
CA GLU A 16 -10.07 -5.22 -8.08
C GLU A 16 -9.66 -3.74 -7.98
N GLU A 17 -10.26 -2.99 -7.06
CA GLU A 17 -9.83 -1.63 -6.76
C GLU A 17 -8.41 -1.57 -6.21
N VAL A 18 -8.03 -2.53 -5.34
CA VAL A 18 -6.64 -2.67 -4.88
C VAL A 18 -5.68 -2.89 -6.06
N LYS A 19 -6.02 -3.79 -6.99
CA LYS A 19 -5.21 -4.04 -8.19
C LYS A 19 -5.13 -2.81 -9.11
N ASN A 20 -6.22 -2.07 -9.27
CA ASN A 20 -6.25 -0.83 -10.04
C ASN A 20 -5.35 0.24 -9.42
N ASN A 21 -5.35 0.38 -8.10
CA ASN A 21 -4.45 1.28 -7.38
C ASN A 21 -2.98 0.85 -7.53
N ILE A 22 -2.68 -0.44 -7.45
CA ILE A 22 -1.34 -0.97 -7.72
C ILE A 22 -0.89 -0.60 -9.14
N ASN A 23 -1.74 -0.80 -10.15
CA ASN A 23 -1.43 -0.46 -11.54
C ASN A 23 -1.22 1.05 -11.75
N LEU A 24 -1.99 1.89 -11.06
CA LEU A 24 -1.78 3.33 -11.05
C LEU A 24 -0.41 3.68 -10.47
N LEU A 25 -0.04 3.09 -9.34
CA LEU A 25 1.23 3.35 -8.67
C LEU A 25 2.42 2.86 -9.49
N LYS A 26 2.34 1.70 -10.16
CA LYS A 26 3.39 1.23 -11.07
C LYS A 26 3.73 2.27 -12.14
N LYS A 27 2.74 2.97 -12.69
CA LYS A 27 2.95 4.05 -13.68
C LYS A 27 3.65 5.28 -13.12
N ARG A 28 3.69 5.45 -11.79
CA ARG A 28 4.36 6.54 -11.09
C ARG A 28 5.78 6.19 -10.64
N ASN A 29 6.21 4.94 -10.86
CA ASN A 29 7.55 4.45 -10.55
C ASN A 29 8.06 4.81 -9.13
N PRO A 30 7.34 4.38 -8.07
CA PRO A 30 7.76 4.65 -6.70
C PRO A 30 9.10 3.99 -6.39
N VAL A 31 9.88 4.62 -5.51
CA VAL A 31 11.17 4.09 -5.04
C VAL A 31 11.04 3.25 -3.76
N VAL A 32 9.92 3.40 -3.04
CA VAL A 32 9.59 2.64 -1.84
C VAL A 32 8.08 2.55 -1.70
N VAL A 33 7.58 1.41 -1.23
CA VAL A 33 6.15 1.18 -0.97
C VAL A 33 6.00 0.49 0.38
N GLY A 34 5.05 0.94 1.20
CA GLY A 34 4.68 0.28 2.45
C GLY A 34 3.19 0.46 2.68
N LEU A 35 2.54 -0.52 3.28
CA LEU A 35 1.11 -0.46 3.58
C LEU A 35 0.88 -0.61 5.09
N SER A 36 0.04 0.27 5.65
CA SER A 36 -0.29 0.30 7.08
C SER A 36 -1.15 -0.90 7.45
N GLY A 37 -0.74 -1.67 8.47
CA GLY A 37 -1.56 -2.76 9.02
C GLY A 37 -2.80 -2.27 9.78
N HIS A 38 -2.85 -1.00 10.19
CA HIS A 38 -4.04 -0.41 10.82
C HIS A 38 -5.16 -0.19 9.80
N ASP A 39 -4.81 0.23 8.58
CA ASP A 39 -5.78 0.67 7.56
C ASP A 39 -6.00 -0.36 6.46
N SER A 40 -5.29 -1.50 6.50
CA SER A 40 -5.32 -2.50 5.44
C SER A 40 -5.35 -3.92 5.99
N CYS A 41 -6.12 -4.78 5.32
CA CYS A 41 -6.15 -6.21 5.59
C CYS A 41 -4.99 -6.97 4.93
N ASP A 42 -4.76 -8.20 5.39
CA ASP A 42 -3.71 -9.08 4.88
C ASP A 42 -3.75 -9.28 3.36
N ALA A 43 -4.96 -9.39 2.78
CA ALA A 43 -5.11 -9.54 1.34
C ALA A 43 -4.57 -8.33 0.56
N SER A 44 -4.79 -7.12 1.07
CA SER A 44 -4.28 -5.89 0.45
C SER A 44 -2.76 -5.78 0.63
N ILE A 45 -2.26 -6.07 1.83
CA ILE A 45 -0.83 -6.09 2.14
C ILE A 45 -0.09 -7.06 1.23
N GLN A 46 -0.59 -8.30 1.10
CA GLN A 46 0.04 -9.31 0.25
C GLN A 46 -0.03 -8.94 -1.23
N ALA A 47 -1.13 -8.34 -1.70
CA ALA A 47 -1.22 -7.86 -3.08
C ALA A 47 -0.16 -6.79 -3.39
N PHE A 48 0.03 -5.82 -2.48
CA PHE A 48 1.08 -4.80 -2.63
C PHE A 48 2.49 -5.40 -2.54
N ARG A 49 2.73 -6.30 -1.59
CA ARG A 49 4.02 -7.00 -1.44
C ARG A 49 4.39 -7.78 -2.70
N ASN A 50 3.43 -8.49 -3.29
CA ASN A 50 3.64 -9.25 -4.54
C ASN A 50 3.86 -8.33 -5.75
N ALA A 51 3.24 -7.16 -5.77
CA ALA A 51 3.31 -6.24 -6.90
C ALA A 51 4.60 -5.39 -6.94
N PHE A 52 5.27 -5.23 -5.79
CA PHE A 52 6.44 -4.39 -5.59
C PHE A 52 7.56 -5.11 -4.81
N PRO A 53 7.97 -6.33 -5.18
CA PRO A 53 8.80 -7.20 -4.32
C PRO A 53 10.13 -6.57 -3.90
N GLU A 54 10.76 -5.81 -4.80
CA GLU A 54 12.08 -5.20 -4.55
C GLU A 54 12.01 -3.93 -3.68
N ILE A 55 10.89 -3.21 -3.73
CA ILE A 55 10.76 -1.88 -3.10
C ILE A 55 9.74 -1.86 -1.96
N TYR A 56 9.07 -2.98 -1.69
CA TYR A 56 8.14 -3.10 -0.58
C TYR A 56 8.88 -3.17 0.75
N LYS A 57 8.42 -2.39 1.73
CA LYS A 57 8.92 -2.39 3.10
C LYS A 57 7.75 -2.61 4.05
N ASP A 58 7.94 -3.56 4.97
CA ASP A 58 7.00 -3.76 6.07
C ASP A 58 7.02 -2.55 6.99
N ILE A 59 5.84 -2.10 7.41
CA ILE A 59 5.69 -1.04 8.40
C ILE A 59 5.56 -1.71 9.77
N LYS A 60 6.60 -1.61 10.59
CA LYS A 60 6.66 -2.22 11.93
C LYS A 60 6.97 -1.18 12.99
N VAL A 61 6.32 -1.30 14.14
CA VAL A 61 6.51 -0.38 15.27
C VAL A 61 7.97 -0.45 15.74
N GLY A 62 8.60 0.72 15.87
CA GLY A 62 9.99 0.84 16.32
C GLY A 62 11.05 0.63 15.23
N GLU A 63 10.68 0.18 14.04
CA GLU A 63 11.61 0.07 12.91
C GLU A 63 11.68 1.39 12.13
N LYS A 64 12.90 1.82 11.79
CA LYS A 64 13.13 3.03 10.98
C LYS A 64 13.11 2.69 9.50
N ILE A 65 12.37 3.47 8.71
CA ILE A 65 12.43 3.44 7.25
C ILE A 65 13.30 4.61 6.80
N VAL A 66 14.46 4.31 6.21
CA VAL A 66 15.39 5.32 5.70
C VAL A 66 15.20 5.42 4.19
N ILE A 67 14.91 6.64 3.70
CA ILE A 67 14.74 6.94 2.27
C ILE A 67 15.82 7.95 1.87
N GLY A 68 16.75 7.56 1.01
CA GLY A 68 17.86 8.40 0.55
C GLY A 68 18.82 7.64 -0.37
N ARG A 69 19.75 8.36 -1.01
CA ARG A 69 20.90 7.76 -1.69
C ARG A 69 21.96 7.44 -0.64
N ASN A 70 22.49 6.22 -0.64
CA ASN A 70 23.78 5.98 -0.04
C ASN A 70 24.80 6.70 -0.92
N GLU A 71 25.45 7.72 -0.37
CA GLU A 71 26.72 8.25 -0.89
C GLU A 71 27.88 7.41 -0.34
#